data_AF-A0A1H7FS03-F1
#
_entry.id   AF-A0A1H7FS03-F1
#
_cell.length_a   1.000
_cell.length_b   1.000
_cell.length_c   1.000
_cell.angle_alpha   90.00
_cell.angle_beta   90.00
_cell.angle_gamma   90.00
#
_symmetry.space_group_name_H-M   'P 1'
#
loop_
_entity.id
_entity.type
_entity.pdbx_description
1 polymer ?
#
loop_
_entity_poly.entity_id
_entity_poly.type
_entity_poly.pdbx_seq_one_letter_code
_entity_poly.pdbx_strand_id
1 'polypeptide(L)'
;MKTRTSVSIILLLLISVSGYSQNLPSLLTDKNINATFSILAYDKNTQEFGIGVATNNIYVGNSTVYIDPAVGAFSVIAETEPLYAIEGFKKLKAGKSIKQAILEIKEKDNEANYRQVSGIDLKGNIYAFTGESLKYWNGRASEILGEDYVVMGNQLDDEVLLQMSNTFKNSKGTLGERLLQSLVAGQNAGGQISGKQSAAVVIKGVNNEWYNQIDLRVDNSKNPIKELQTLMNYHYGRIRLNQSLYAHRKGNIKRAEQKLLEAESMLDGWDGIYSRIAKANYLIRSEEDAIGWIKKGLEENPKWRVNVPAFYFLHNNPKMESIIKPDLFNINDWENAMQMLSSLGRELEVIELAHRLINKNIESSYLNFLLGRSYFYEKETDKAIKYLEKALFLDKANFEAKVLLSKIKL
;
A
#
# COMPACT_ATOMS: atom_id res chain seq x y z
N MET A 1 12.40 -6.87 -74.84
CA MET A 1 12.12 -7.24 -73.43
C MET A 1 11.72 -5.98 -72.68
N LYS A 2 10.49 -5.92 -72.16
CA LYS A 2 9.90 -4.75 -71.48
C LYS A 2 10.44 -4.65 -70.05
N THR A 3 11.09 -3.56 -69.70
CA THR A 3 11.48 -3.23 -68.33
C THR A 3 10.28 -2.64 -67.59
N ARG A 4 9.83 -3.33 -66.54
CA ARG A 4 8.77 -2.89 -65.63
C ARG A 4 9.34 -1.91 -64.62
N THR A 5 8.84 -0.68 -64.62
CA THR A 5 9.05 0.30 -63.57
C THR A 5 8.08 0.00 -62.42
N SER A 6 8.61 -0.50 -61.30
CA SER A 6 7.83 -0.70 -60.07
C SER A 6 7.71 0.65 -59.35
N VAL A 7 6.49 1.22 -59.33
CA VAL A 7 6.16 2.38 -58.50
C VAL A 7 5.70 1.84 -57.15
N SER A 8 6.52 2.01 -56.12
CA SER A 8 6.13 1.72 -54.72
C SER A 8 5.28 2.87 -54.19
N ILE A 9 3.98 2.61 -53.99
CA ILE A 9 3.06 3.51 -53.31
C ILE A 9 3.32 3.39 -51.80
N ILE A 10 3.88 4.44 -51.20
CA ILE A 10 4.01 4.55 -49.75
C ILE A 10 2.64 4.95 -49.19
N LEU A 11 1.97 4.02 -48.53
CA LEU A 11 0.74 4.28 -47.79
C LEU A 11 1.10 4.98 -46.48
N LEU A 12 0.96 6.31 -46.42
CA LEU A 12 1.04 7.05 -45.16
C LEU A 12 -0.15 6.63 -44.28
N LEU A 13 0.09 5.75 -43.32
CA LEU A 13 -0.79 5.59 -42.16
C LEU A 13 -0.79 6.92 -41.41
N LEU A 14 -1.85 7.71 -41.59
CA LEU A 14 -2.24 8.78 -40.68
C LEU A 14 -2.55 8.13 -39.34
N ILE A 15 -1.52 7.89 -38.53
CA ILE A 15 -1.70 7.72 -37.09
C ILE A 15 -2.18 9.09 -36.63
N SER A 16 -3.49 9.23 -36.46
CA SER A 16 -4.06 10.33 -35.68
C SER A 16 -3.53 10.17 -34.26
N VAL A 17 -2.34 10.73 -34.02
CA VAL A 17 -1.94 11.08 -32.67
C VAL A 17 -2.92 12.17 -32.30
N SER A 18 -4.02 11.77 -31.67
CA SER A 18 -4.91 12.68 -30.97
C SER A 18 -4.07 13.32 -29.89
N GLY A 19 -3.38 14.40 -30.24
CA GLY A 19 -2.69 15.28 -29.31
C GLY A 19 -3.78 15.95 -28.49
N TYR A 20 -4.30 15.26 -27.49
CA TYR A 20 -5.12 15.88 -26.46
C TYR A 20 -4.18 16.84 -25.74
N SER A 21 -4.31 18.13 -26.04
CA SER A 21 -3.66 19.19 -25.27
C SER A 21 -4.01 18.94 -23.80
N GLN A 22 -3.01 18.63 -22.99
CA GLN A 22 -3.22 18.09 -21.66
C GLN A 22 -3.92 19.06 -20.72
N ASN A 23 -4.04 20.36 -21.05
CA ASN A 23 -4.83 21.27 -20.24
C ASN A 23 -5.19 22.59 -20.96
N LEU A 24 -5.99 22.53 -22.03
CA LEU A 24 -6.39 23.74 -22.77
C LEU A 24 -7.07 24.81 -21.89
N PRO A 25 -7.98 24.47 -20.96
CA PRO A 25 -8.55 25.45 -20.03
C PRO A 25 -7.49 26.22 -19.24
N SER A 26 -6.49 25.50 -18.72
CA SER A 26 -5.40 26.10 -17.97
C SER A 26 -4.56 27.05 -18.81
N LEU A 27 -4.20 26.64 -20.03
CA LEU A 27 -3.44 27.47 -20.97
C LEU A 27 -4.17 28.78 -21.34
N LEU A 28 -5.49 28.74 -21.48
CA LEU A 28 -6.28 29.89 -21.95
C LEU A 28 -6.69 30.87 -20.85
N THR A 29 -6.60 30.46 -19.59
CA THR A 29 -7.11 31.26 -18.44
C THR A 29 -6.03 31.64 -17.45
N ASP A 30 -4.80 31.14 -17.62
CA ASP A 30 -3.71 31.22 -16.63
C ASP A 30 -4.10 30.63 -15.25
N LYS A 31 -5.04 29.67 -15.24
CA LYS A 31 -5.53 28.98 -14.04
C LYS A 31 -5.10 27.53 -14.01
N ASN A 32 -4.99 26.94 -12.83
CA ASN A 32 -4.63 25.52 -12.68
C ASN A 32 -5.86 24.60 -12.67
N ILE A 33 -6.69 24.66 -13.72
CA ILE A 33 -7.91 23.85 -13.82
C ILE A 33 -7.54 22.44 -14.30
N ASN A 34 -7.59 21.43 -13.43
CA ASN A 34 -7.16 20.08 -13.80
C ASN A 34 -8.34 19.11 -13.97
N ALA A 35 -8.29 18.31 -15.04
CA ALA A 35 -9.29 17.28 -15.32
C ALA A 35 -9.24 16.21 -14.25
N THR A 36 -10.34 16.02 -13.51
CA THR A 36 -10.33 15.25 -12.26
C THR A 36 -11.68 14.60 -12.02
N PHE A 37 -11.69 13.37 -11.49
CA PHE A 37 -12.86 12.81 -10.83
C PHE A 37 -12.49 12.32 -9.43
N SER A 38 -13.44 12.46 -8.51
CA SER A 38 -13.27 12.09 -7.11
C SER A 38 -14.55 11.51 -6.52
N ILE A 39 -14.37 10.73 -5.47
CA ILE A 39 -15.40 10.24 -4.58
C ILE A 39 -14.99 10.57 -3.14
N LEU A 40 -15.89 11.17 -2.38
CA LEU A 40 -15.76 11.39 -0.94
C LEU A 40 -16.89 10.62 -0.26
N ALA A 41 -16.57 9.83 0.77
CA ALA A 41 -17.54 9.03 1.49
C ALA A 41 -17.23 8.94 2.99
N TYR A 42 -18.26 8.61 3.77
CA TYR A 42 -18.18 8.32 5.20
C TYR A 42 -18.82 6.96 5.49
N ASP A 43 -18.10 6.08 6.17
CA ASP A 43 -18.64 4.82 6.68
C ASP A 43 -19.00 4.98 8.16
N LYS A 44 -20.30 5.08 8.45
CA LYS A 44 -20.83 5.23 9.81
C LYS A 44 -20.49 4.05 10.72
N ASN A 45 -20.31 2.85 10.18
CA ASN A 45 -20.06 1.65 10.99
C ASN A 45 -18.62 1.64 11.53
N THR A 46 -17.66 2.01 10.70
CA THR A 46 -16.25 2.09 11.08
C THR A 46 -15.82 3.48 11.54
N GLN A 47 -16.68 4.49 11.37
CA GLN A 47 -16.39 5.91 11.64
C GLN A 47 -15.18 6.41 10.85
N GLU A 48 -15.14 6.03 9.57
CA GLU A 48 -14.05 6.36 8.65
C GLU A 48 -14.53 7.30 7.55
N PHE A 49 -13.77 8.35 7.29
CA PHE A 49 -13.88 9.13 6.07
C PHE A 49 -12.90 8.59 5.04
N GLY A 50 -13.27 8.64 3.77
CA GLY A 50 -12.33 8.31 2.71
C GLY A 50 -12.58 9.09 1.44
N ILE A 51 -11.49 9.41 0.76
CA ILE A 51 -11.49 10.12 -0.51
C ILE A 51 -10.68 9.30 -1.51
N GLY A 52 -11.31 8.97 -2.64
CA GLY A 52 -10.64 8.46 -3.83
C GLY A 52 -10.61 9.55 -4.90
N VAL A 53 -9.48 9.75 -5.57
CA VAL A 53 -9.35 10.80 -6.61
C VAL A 53 -8.38 10.36 -7.71
N ALA A 54 -8.64 10.77 -8.95
CA ALA A 54 -7.74 10.64 -10.07
C ALA A 54 -7.74 11.91 -10.94
N THR A 55 -6.57 12.30 -11.43
CA THR A 55 -6.38 13.50 -12.25
C THR A 55 -5.38 13.26 -13.40
N ASN A 56 -5.33 14.19 -14.36
CA ASN A 56 -4.33 14.22 -15.43
C ASN A 56 -3.11 15.10 -15.09
N ASN A 57 -3.07 15.66 -13.87
CA ASN A 57 -1.93 16.35 -13.27
C ASN A 57 -1.16 15.45 -12.26
N ILE A 58 -0.03 15.93 -11.74
CA ILE A 58 0.77 15.23 -10.74
C ILE A 58 0.21 15.39 -9.31
N TYR A 59 0.56 14.43 -8.44
CA TYR A 59 0.38 14.44 -6.97
C TYR A 59 -1.01 14.68 -6.37
N VAL A 60 -2.11 14.39 -7.07
CA VAL A 60 -3.48 14.81 -6.67
C VAL A 60 -3.90 14.52 -5.23
N GLY A 61 -3.41 13.44 -4.64
CA GLY A 61 -3.66 13.10 -3.24
C GLY A 61 -3.25 14.22 -2.26
N ASN A 62 -2.22 14.99 -2.59
CA ASN A 62 -1.80 16.13 -1.76
C ASN A 62 -2.72 17.35 -1.90
N SER A 63 -3.16 17.65 -3.12
CA SER A 63 -3.82 18.91 -3.42
C SER A 63 -5.31 18.87 -3.09
N THR A 64 -5.97 17.72 -3.20
CA THR A 64 -7.44 17.67 -3.18
C THR A 64 -8.02 16.94 -1.96
N VAL A 65 -7.22 16.27 -1.14
CA VAL A 65 -7.70 15.41 -0.06
C VAL A 65 -7.52 16.08 1.30
N TYR A 66 -8.64 16.37 1.98
CA TYR A 66 -8.61 16.95 3.31
C TYR A 66 -9.51 16.15 4.26
N ILE A 67 -8.92 15.50 5.26
CA ILE A 67 -9.65 14.68 6.23
C ILE A 67 -9.14 14.99 7.65
N ASP A 68 -10.03 15.49 8.50
CA ASP A 68 -9.88 15.52 9.96
C ASP A 68 -10.91 14.53 10.52
N PRO A 69 -10.50 13.31 10.90
CA PRO A 69 -11.45 12.24 11.23
C PRO A 69 -12.35 12.59 12.41
N ALA A 70 -11.97 13.55 13.27
CA ALA A 70 -12.78 14.00 14.40
C ALA A 70 -13.80 15.09 14.03
N VAL A 71 -13.91 15.46 12.74
CA VAL A 71 -14.69 16.64 12.31
C VAL A 71 -15.44 16.38 11.01
N GLY A 72 -14.76 15.88 9.98
CA GLY A 72 -15.31 15.78 8.64
C GLY A 72 -14.23 15.60 7.58
N ALA A 73 -14.64 15.70 6.32
CA ALA A 73 -13.76 15.65 5.17
C ALA A 73 -14.21 16.62 4.08
N PHE A 74 -13.26 17.13 3.31
CA PHE A 74 -13.46 18.02 2.17
C PHE A 74 -12.63 17.54 0.98
N SER A 75 -13.18 17.70 -0.22
CA SER A 75 -12.46 17.52 -1.48
C SER A 75 -12.65 18.76 -2.36
N VAL A 76 -11.54 19.27 -2.90
CA VAL A 76 -11.53 20.47 -3.75
C VAL A 76 -10.75 20.18 -5.03
N ILE A 77 -11.44 20.13 -6.17
CA ILE A 77 -10.90 19.76 -7.48
C ILE A 77 -11.16 20.85 -8.53
N ALA A 78 -10.75 20.61 -9.77
CA ALA A 78 -10.62 21.61 -10.84
C ALA A 78 -9.53 22.65 -10.51
N GLU A 79 -9.87 23.91 -10.30
CA GLU A 79 -8.96 24.90 -9.71
C GLU A 79 -8.99 24.77 -8.18
N THR A 80 -8.00 24.06 -7.62
CA THR A 80 -7.95 23.72 -6.20
C THR A 80 -7.76 24.94 -5.29
N GLU A 81 -8.53 25.01 -4.21
CA GLU A 81 -8.39 26.00 -3.12
C GLU A 81 -8.42 25.35 -1.74
N PRO A 82 -7.28 25.27 -1.03
CA PRO A 82 -7.21 24.69 0.31
C PRO A 82 -8.05 25.43 1.36
N LEU A 83 -8.37 26.71 1.18
CA LEU A 83 -9.16 27.48 2.15
C LEU A 83 -10.55 26.87 2.43
N TYR A 84 -11.16 26.19 1.46
CA TYR A 84 -12.42 25.47 1.68
C TYR A 84 -12.33 24.43 2.78
N ALA A 85 -11.20 23.71 2.86
CA ALA A 85 -10.97 22.73 3.91
C ALA A 85 -10.49 23.39 5.21
N ILE A 86 -9.50 24.30 5.12
CA ILE A 86 -8.90 24.95 6.31
C ILE A 86 -9.96 25.72 7.11
N GLU A 87 -10.76 26.55 6.46
CA GLU A 87 -11.84 27.28 7.11
C GLU A 87 -13.08 26.40 7.32
N GLY A 88 -13.31 25.42 6.45
CA GLY A 88 -14.39 24.44 6.58
C GLY A 88 -14.34 23.69 7.90
N PHE A 89 -13.17 23.16 8.26
CA PHE A 89 -12.98 22.48 9.55
C PHE A 89 -13.24 23.40 10.74
N LYS A 90 -12.81 24.67 10.69
CA LYS A 90 -13.09 25.64 11.75
C LYS A 90 -14.59 25.90 11.91
N LYS A 91 -15.32 26.03 10.78
CA LYS A 91 -16.76 26.23 10.77
C LYS A 91 -17.52 25.01 11.31
N LEU A 92 -17.13 23.80 10.93
CA LEU A 92 -17.69 22.56 11.49
C LEU A 92 -17.46 22.48 13.01
N LYS A 93 -16.24 22.79 13.49
CA LYS A 93 -15.92 22.86 14.93
C LYS A 93 -16.76 23.92 15.67
N ALA A 94 -17.14 25.01 14.99
CA ALA A 94 -18.03 26.04 15.50
C ALA A 94 -19.54 25.68 15.41
N GLY A 95 -19.88 24.44 15.03
CA GLY A 95 -21.27 23.95 15.00
C GLY A 95 -22.05 24.30 13.72
N LYS A 96 -21.39 24.83 12.69
CA LYS A 96 -22.03 25.05 11.39
C LYS A 96 -22.26 23.72 10.68
N SER A 97 -23.32 23.62 9.89
CA SER A 97 -23.51 22.47 9.00
C SER A 97 -22.49 22.48 7.85
N ILE A 98 -22.23 21.33 7.23
CA ILE A 98 -21.32 21.22 6.08
C ILE A 98 -21.70 22.17 4.93
N LYS A 99 -23.01 22.34 4.68
CA LYS A 99 -23.54 23.26 3.68
C LYS A 99 -23.25 24.72 4.03
N GLN A 100 -23.48 25.12 5.28
CA GLN A 100 -23.15 26.47 5.75
C GLN A 100 -21.64 26.72 5.67
N ALA A 101 -20.83 25.73 6.04
CA ALA A 101 -19.38 25.82 6.01
C ALA A 101 -18.87 26.13 4.59
N ILE A 102 -19.36 25.40 3.59
CA ILE A 102 -18.95 25.59 2.19
C ILE A 102 -19.52 26.89 1.60
N LEU A 103 -20.80 27.21 1.83
CA LEU A 103 -21.43 28.40 1.26
C LEU A 103 -20.83 29.71 1.78
N GLU A 104 -20.55 29.82 3.09
CA GLU A 104 -19.93 31.03 3.65
C GLU A 104 -18.51 31.28 3.13
N ILE A 105 -17.80 30.23 2.69
CA ILE A 105 -16.48 30.36 2.04
C ILE A 105 -16.68 30.74 0.57
N LYS A 106 -17.62 30.09 -0.12
CA LYS A 106 -17.98 30.37 -1.51
C LYS A 106 -18.37 31.84 -1.74
N GLU A 107 -19.11 32.45 -0.83
CA GLU A 107 -19.50 33.87 -0.91
C GLU A 107 -18.32 34.85 -0.93
N LYS A 108 -17.14 34.42 -0.46
CA LYS A 108 -15.91 35.24 -0.42
C LYS A 108 -14.91 34.86 -1.51
N ASP A 109 -15.24 33.85 -2.32
CA ASP A 109 -14.38 33.30 -3.35
C ASP A 109 -14.83 33.80 -4.73
N ASN A 110 -14.15 34.83 -5.23
CA ASN A 110 -14.42 35.40 -6.55
C ASN A 110 -14.16 34.41 -7.70
N GLU A 111 -13.43 33.31 -7.43
CA GLU A 111 -13.04 32.30 -8.41
C GLU A 111 -13.85 31.00 -8.24
N ALA A 112 -14.88 30.98 -7.37
CA ALA A 112 -15.66 29.78 -7.07
C ALA A 112 -16.27 29.10 -8.32
N ASN A 113 -16.49 29.86 -9.39
CA ASN A 113 -17.04 29.34 -10.64
C ASN A 113 -16.09 28.41 -11.42
N TYR A 114 -14.81 28.37 -11.06
CA TYR A 114 -13.79 27.53 -11.69
C TYR A 114 -13.44 26.27 -10.88
N ARG A 115 -14.18 26.03 -9.79
CA ARG A 115 -13.85 25.03 -8.77
C ARG A 115 -14.97 24.03 -8.59
N GLN A 116 -14.61 22.91 -8.00
CA GLN A 116 -15.54 21.88 -7.57
C GLN A 116 -15.23 21.53 -6.13
N VAL A 117 -16.19 21.73 -5.23
CA VAL A 117 -16.01 21.52 -3.79
C VAL A 117 -17.06 20.53 -3.30
N SER A 118 -16.63 19.57 -2.49
CA SER A 118 -17.52 18.72 -1.71
C SER A 118 -17.03 18.58 -0.27
N GLY A 119 -17.96 18.25 0.62
CA GLY A 119 -17.64 17.94 2.00
C GLY A 119 -18.68 17.03 2.67
N ILE A 120 -18.24 16.31 3.70
CA ILE A 120 -19.07 15.45 4.55
C ILE A 120 -18.71 15.70 6.02
N ASP A 121 -19.72 15.80 6.89
CA ASP A 121 -19.53 15.90 8.35
C ASP A 121 -19.66 14.54 9.06
N LEU A 122 -19.37 14.49 10.37
CA LEU A 122 -19.47 13.28 11.21
C LEU A 122 -20.86 12.62 11.26
N LYS A 123 -21.92 13.34 10.86
CA LYS A 123 -23.29 12.82 10.82
C LYS A 123 -23.62 12.22 9.45
N GLY A 124 -22.70 12.31 8.48
CA GLY A 124 -22.92 11.92 7.10
C GLY A 124 -23.69 12.97 6.29
N ASN A 125 -23.87 14.19 6.80
CA ASN A 125 -24.47 15.25 5.97
C ASN A 125 -23.47 15.63 4.88
N ILE A 126 -23.97 15.87 3.68
CA ILE A 126 -23.15 16.11 2.49
C ILE A 126 -23.56 17.43 1.86
N TYR A 127 -22.57 18.17 1.38
CA TYR A 127 -22.81 19.25 0.44
C TYR A 127 -21.71 19.30 -0.61
N ALA A 128 -22.10 19.62 -1.84
CA ALA A 128 -21.17 19.84 -2.94
C ALA A 128 -21.71 20.91 -3.88
N PHE A 129 -20.82 21.51 -4.67
CA PHE A 129 -21.18 22.34 -5.81
C PHE A 129 -20.14 22.20 -6.94
N THR A 130 -20.62 22.33 -8.17
CA THR A 130 -19.80 22.54 -9.36
C THR A 130 -19.88 24.00 -9.81
N GLY A 131 -18.73 24.65 -9.97
CA GLY A 131 -18.64 26.03 -10.47
C GLY A 131 -19.20 26.17 -11.89
N GLU A 132 -19.95 27.23 -12.14
CA GLU A 132 -20.74 27.37 -13.37
C GLU A 132 -19.89 27.53 -14.64
N SER A 133 -18.64 28.00 -14.52
CA SER A 133 -17.75 28.16 -15.67
C SER A 133 -17.23 26.82 -16.20
N LEU A 134 -17.29 25.76 -15.39
CA LEU A 134 -16.81 24.43 -15.79
C LEU A 134 -17.57 23.84 -16.99
N LYS A 135 -18.83 24.28 -17.21
CA LYS A 135 -19.67 23.83 -18.33
C LYS A 135 -19.17 24.26 -19.72
N TYR A 136 -18.26 25.24 -19.79
CA TYR A 136 -17.75 25.76 -21.05
C TYR A 136 -16.51 24.98 -21.57
N TRP A 137 -15.97 24.07 -20.77
CA TRP A 137 -14.86 23.22 -21.18
C TRP A 137 -15.35 21.86 -21.66
N ASN A 138 -14.53 21.21 -22.49
CA ASN A 138 -14.89 19.91 -23.07
C ASN A 138 -15.10 18.85 -21.98
N GLY A 139 -16.05 17.93 -22.24
CA GLY A 139 -16.44 16.88 -21.30
C GLY A 139 -17.46 17.37 -20.27
N ARG A 140 -17.92 16.45 -19.42
CA ARG A 140 -18.90 16.77 -18.38
C ARG A 140 -18.23 17.30 -17.12
N ALA A 141 -18.88 18.27 -16.48
CA ALA A 141 -18.60 18.70 -15.12
C ALA A 141 -19.88 18.64 -14.29
N SER A 142 -19.91 17.83 -13.23
CA SER A 142 -21.08 17.63 -12.38
C SER A 142 -20.72 16.94 -11.06
N GLU A 143 -21.73 16.76 -10.21
CA GLU A 143 -21.71 16.04 -8.95
C GLU A 143 -22.96 15.15 -8.82
N ILE A 144 -22.82 14.00 -8.16
CA ILE A 144 -23.93 13.13 -7.76
C ILE A 144 -23.80 12.87 -6.27
N LEU A 145 -24.82 13.30 -5.51
CA LEU A 145 -24.90 13.07 -4.08
C LEU A 145 -25.68 11.77 -3.82
N GLY A 146 -25.10 10.89 -3.01
CA GLY A 146 -25.76 9.69 -2.50
C GLY A 146 -25.90 9.73 -0.98
N GLU A 147 -26.28 8.58 -0.40
CA GLU A 147 -26.30 8.40 1.05
C GLU A 147 -24.87 8.19 1.56
N ASP A 148 -24.36 9.12 2.38
CA ASP A 148 -23.02 9.11 2.95
C ASP A 148 -21.85 9.13 1.94
N TYR A 149 -22.11 9.48 0.68
CA TYR A 149 -21.06 9.75 -0.31
C TYR A 149 -21.44 10.80 -1.36
N VAL A 150 -20.44 11.34 -2.03
CA VAL A 150 -20.56 12.19 -3.21
C VAL A 150 -19.50 11.82 -4.23
N VAL A 151 -19.90 11.69 -5.49
CA VAL A 151 -18.98 11.62 -6.63
C VAL A 151 -19.04 12.92 -7.40
N MET A 152 -17.91 13.42 -7.87
CA MET A 152 -17.86 14.64 -8.66
C MET A 152 -16.64 14.68 -9.57
N GLY A 153 -16.71 15.45 -10.64
CA GLY A 153 -15.57 15.66 -11.52
C GLY A 153 -15.86 16.55 -12.71
N ASN A 154 -14.81 16.87 -13.47
CA ASN A 154 -14.81 17.74 -14.63
C ASN A 154 -13.95 17.18 -15.76
N GLN A 155 -14.23 17.62 -16.99
CA GLN A 155 -13.58 17.13 -18.21
C GLN A 155 -13.66 15.60 -18.33
N LEU A 156 -14.84 15.05 -18.00
CA LEU A 156 -15.10 13.62 -17.99
C LEU A 156 -15.85 13.16 -19.23
N ASP A 157 -15.70 11.88 -19.55
CA ASP A 157 -16.65 11.17 -20.39
C ASP A 157 -18.03 11.09 -19.70
N ASP A 158 -19.06 10.78 -20.49
CA ASP A 158 -20.46 10.99 -20.14
C ASP A 158 -20.93 10.12 -18.97
N GLU A 159 -20.48 8.87 -18.92
CA GLU A 159 -20.96 7.84 -17.99
C GLU A 159 -20.16 7.76 -16.67
N VAL A 160 -19.05 8.49 -16.56
CA VAL A 160 -18.06 8.34 -15.48
C VAL A 160 -18.68 8.43 -14.10
N LEU A 161 -19.39 9.53 -13.80
CA LEU A 161 -19.95 9.76 -12.46
C LEU A 161 -21.08 8.77 -12.14
N LEU A 162 -21.90 8.41 -13.12
CA LEU A 162 -22.98 7.45 -12.92
C LEU A 162 -22.43 6.06 -12.59
N GLN A 163 -21.40 5.60 -13.31
CA GLN A 163 -20.74 4.32 -13.03
C GLN A 163 -20.03 4.34 -11.67
N MET A 164 -19.32 5.42 -11.33
CA MET A 164 -18.69 5.59 -10.01
C MET A 164 -19.71 5.47 -8.87
N SER A 165 -20.83 6.19 -8.97
CA SER A 165 -21.91 6.20 -7.97
C SER A 165 -22.56 4.82 -7.84
N ASN A 166 -22.93 4.20 -8.97
CA ASN A 166 -23.55 2.87 -8.99
C ASN A 166 -22.62 1.79 -8.41
N THR A 167 -21.33 1.81 -8.77
CA THR A 167 -20.37 0.86 -8.23
C THR A 167 -20.15 1.06 -6.73
N PHE A 168 -20.00 2.30 -6.25
CA PHE A 168 -19.82 2.54 -4.82
C PHE A 168 -21.03 2.08 -3.99
N LYS A 169 -22.25 2.32 -4.49
CA LYS A 169 -23.50 1.91 -3.84
C LYS A 169 -23.64 0.38 -3.74
N ASN A 170 -23.22 -0.34 -4.77
CA ASN A 170 -23.40 -1.80 -4.87
C ASN A 170 -22.20 -2.62 -4.40
N SER A 171 -21.05 -1.97 -4.19
CA SER A 171 -19.82 -2.62 -3.72
C SER A 171 -19.92 -3.02 -2.25
N LYS A 172 -19.19 -4.08 -1.91
CA LYS A 172 -19.05 -4.60 -0.55
C LYS A 172 -17.57 -4.59 -0.16
N GLY A 173 -17.30 -4.67 1.13
CA GLY A 173 -15.96 -4.66 1.70
C GLY A 173 -15.72 -3.40 2.52
N THR A 174 -14.45 -3.17 2.85
CA THR A 174 -13.96 -1.98 3.53
C THR A 174 -14.23 -0.70 2.72
N LEU A 175 -14.24 0.45 3.39
CA LEU A 175 -14.38 1.74 2.71
C LEU A 175 -13.33 1.92 1.61
N GLY A 176 -12.07 1.55 1.87
CA GLY A 176 -11.00 1.64 0.87
C GLY A 176 -11.21 0.77 -0.37
N GLU A 177 -11.71 -0.46 -0.22
CA GLU A 177 -12.03 -1.33 -1.37
C GLU A 177 -13.16 -0.73 -2.21
N ARG A 178 -14.21 -0.21 -1.56
CA ARG A 178 -15.37 0.40 -2.23
C ARG A 178 -15.00 1.67 -3.00
N LEU A 179 -14.17 2.55 -2.40
CA LEU A 179 -13.65 3.75 -3.05
C LEU A 179 -12.80 3.41 -4.28
N LEU A 180 -11.90 2.43 -4.15
CA LEU A 180 -11.06 1.99 -5.26
C LEU A 180 -11.89 1.38 -6.40
N GLN A 181 -12.89 0.54 -6.09
CA GLN A 181 -13.81 -0.01 -7.09
C GLN A 181 -14.57 1.10 -7.83
N SER A 182 -15.00 2.15 -7.12
CA SER A 182 -15.62 3.33 -7.73
C SER A 182 -14.67 4.02 -8.71
N LEU A 183 -13.42 4.28 -8.33
CA LEU A 183 -12.43 4.90 -9.23
C LEU A 183 -12.15 4.03 -10.48
N VAL A 184 -12.06 2.72 -10.32
CA VAL A 184 -11.88 1.78 -11.44
C VAL A 184 -13.08 1.84 -12.39
N ALA A 185 -14.31 1.87 -11.85
CA ALA A 185 -15.51 2.01 -12.68
C ALA A 185 -15.52 3.33 -13.45
N GLY A 186 -15.17 4.44 -12.81
CA GLY A 186 -15.04 5.74 -13.47
C GLY A 186 -14.02 5.74 -14.60
N GLN A 187 -12.85 5.12 -14.39
CA GLN A 187 -11.84 4.98 -15.43
C GLN A 187 -12.30 4.12 -16.60
N ASN A 188 -13.01 3.02 -16.33
CA ASN A 188 -13.52 2.11 -17.37
C ASN A 188 -14.68 2.72 -18.16
N ALA A 189 -15.40 3.67 -17.56
CA ALA A 189 -16.46 4.44 -18.20
C ALA A 189 -15.96 5.61 -19.06
N GLY A 190 -14.64 5.71 -19.29
CA GLY A 190 -13.99 6.73 -20.13
C GLY A 190 -13.02 7.62 -19.36
N GLY A 191 -13.19 7.78 -18.04
CA GLY A 191 -12.34 8.61 -17.20
C GLY A 191 -12.31 10.08 -17.66
N GLN A 192 -11.16 10.73 -17.52
CA GLN A 192 -10.99 12.08 -18.06
C GLN A 192 -10.63 12.05 -19.54
N ILE A 193 -11.24 12.95 -20.32
CA ILE A 193 -11.05 13.01 -21.78
C ILE A 193 -9.64 13.47 -22.17
N SER A 194 -8.89 14.08 -21.25
CA SER A 194 -7.55 14.60 -21.45
C SER A 194 -6.43 13.65 -20.96
N GLY A 195 -6.79 12.44 -20.52
CA GLY A 195 -5.85 11.42 -20.05
C GLY A 195 -5.72 11.32 -18.53
N LYS A 196 -4.71 10.59 -18.06
CA LYS A 196 -4.51 10.21 -16.65
C LYS A 196 -3.04 10.31 -16.26
N GLN A 197 -2.76 10.76 -15.03
CA GLN A 197 -1.39 10.95 -14.56
C GLN A 197 -1.19 10.59 -13.08
N SER A 198 -2.11 10.96 -12.19
CA SER A 198 -2.00 10.62 -10.76
C SER A 198 -3.33 10.20 -10.15
N ALA A 199 -3.26 9.43 -9.07
CA ALA A 199 -4.43 8.96 -8.32
C ALA A 199 -4.08 8.72 -6.85
N ALA A 200 -5.09 8.83 -5.98
CA ALA A 200 -4.94 8.57 -4.55
C ALA A 200 -6.20 7.97 -3.96
N VAL A 201 -6.02 7.16 -2.92
CA VAL A 201 -7.09 6.72 -2.02
C VAL A 201 -6.58 6.92 -0.59
N VAL A 202 -7.30 7.76 0.16
CA VAL A 202 -6.97 8.11 1.54
C VAL A 202 -8.15 7.80 2.44
N ILE A 203 -7.94 7.08 3.53
CA ILE A 203 -8.96 6.72 4.53
C ILE A 203 -8.44 7.09 5.90
N LYS A 204 -9.25 7.85 6.65
CA LYS A 204 -8.98 8.17 8.04
C LYS A 204 -10.18 7.96 8.94
N GLY A 205 -9.95 7.32 10.08
CA GLY A 205 -10.94 7.13 11.14
C GLY A 205 -10.41 7.58 12.50
N VAL A 206 -11.32 7.96 13.41
CA VAL A 206 -10.96 8.40 14.78
C VAL A 206 -10.35 7.29 15.61
N ASN A 207 -10.78 6.05 15.37
CA ASN A 207 -10.33 4.86 16.08
C ASN A 207 -9.15 4.16 15.38
N ASN A 208 -8.69 4.70 14.25
CA ASN A 208 -7.59 4.10 13.49
C ASN A 208 -6.26 4.52 14.09
N GLU A 209 -5.50 3.55 14.61
CA GLU A 209 -4.07 3.75 14.92
C GLU A 209 -3.31 4.21 13.66
N TRP A 210 -2.16 4.86 13.84
CA TRP A 210 -1.40 5.48 12.74
C TRP A 210 -1.09 4.52 11.58
N TYR A 211 -0.98 3.22 11.83
CA TYR A 211 -0.72 2.19 10.80
C TYR A 211 -1.99 1.61 10.15
N ASN A 212 -3.19 1.94 10.65
CA ASN A 212 -4.49 1.58 10.10
C ASN A 212 -5.08 2.70 9.23
N GLN A 213 -4.47 3.88 9.24
CA GLN A 213 -4.76 4.95 8.30
C GLN A 213 -4.27 4.53 6.90
N ILE A 214 -5.08 4.74 5.86
CA ILE A 214 -4.68 4.46 4.48
C ILE A 214 -4.35 5.81 3.84
N ASP A 215 -3.14 5.95 3.32
CA ASP A 215 -2.72 7.06 2.47
C ASP A 215 -1.89 6.46 1.34
N LEU A 216 -2.57 6.05 0.27
CA LEU A 216 -1.96 5.42 -0.89
C LEU A 216 -2.05 6.37 -2.07
N ARG A 217 -0.89 6.67 -2.66
CA ARG A 217 -0.73 7.69 -3.68
C ARG A 217 0.14 7.20 -4.80
N VAL A 218 -0.33 7.43 -6.02
CA VAL A 218 0.45 7.33 -7.24
C VAL A 218 0.54 8.74 -7.81
N ASP A 219 1.62 9.44 -7.48
CA ASP A 219 1.75 10.87 -7.79
C ASP A 219 2.14 11.13 -9.26
N ASN A 220 2.61 10.10 -9.98
CA ASN A 220 2.98 10.19 -11.39
C ASN A 220 3.06 8.80 -12.04
N SER A 221 2.16 8.48 -12.96
CA SER A 221 2.16 7.22 -13.72
C SER A 221 1.33 7.34 -15.00
N LYS A 222 1.65 6.53 -16.01
CA LYS A 222 0.78 6.32 -17.18
C LYS A 222 -0.46 5.50 -16.85
N ASN A 223 -0.46 4.75 -15.75
CA ASN A 223 -1.55 3.86 -15.32
C ASN A 223 -1.85 4.03 -13.81
N PRO A 224 -2.15 5.26 -13.34
CA PRO A 224 -2.15 5.57 -11.91
C PRO A 224 -3.17 4.75 -11.12
N ILE A 225 -4.35 4.48 -11.67
CA ILE A 225 -5.38 3.68 -11.01
C ILE A 225 -5.02 2.20 -10.95
N LYS A 226 -4.24 1.68 -11.91
CA LYS A 226 -3.76 0.29 -11.87
C LYS A 226 -2.68 0.13 -10.81
N GLU A 227 -1.75 1.06 -10.74
CA GLU A 227 -0.72 1.08 -9.69
C GLU A 227 -1.33 1.29 -8.30
N LEU A 228 -2.38 2.12 -8.20
CA LEU A 228 -3.11 2.30 -6.95
C LEU A 228 -3.82 1.01 -6.49
N GLN A 229 -4.35 0.20 -7.43
CA GLN A 229 -4.83 -1.15 -7.13
C GLN A 229 -3.72 -2.04 -6.59
N THR A 230 -2.52 -1.99 -7.18
CA THR A 230 -1.35 -2.74 -6.68
C THR A 230 -1.00 -2.33 -5.25
N LEU A 231 -0.95 -1.02 -4.95
CA LEU A 231 -0.70 -0.52 -3.59
C LEU A 231 -1.77 -0.98 -2.60
N MET A 232 -3.05 -0.97 -3.00
CA MET A 232 -4.14 -1.45 -2.16
C MET A 232 -4.05 -2.96 -1.90
N ASN A 233 -3.66 -3.72 -2.93
CA ASN A 233 -3.38 -5.15 -2.77
C ASN A 233 -2.23 -5.38 -1.79
N TYR A 234 -1.15 -4.61 -1.86
CA TYR A 234 -0.04 -4.72 -0.89
C TYR A 234 -0.48 -4.40 0.54
N HIS A 235 -1.31 -3.37 0.72
CA HIS A 235 -1.87 -3.01 2.02
C HIS A 235 -2.68 -4.18 2.62
N TYR A 236 -3.70 -4.66 1.91
CA TYR A 236 -4.57 -5.71 2.41
C TYR A 236 -3.90 -7.08 2.43
N GLY A 237 -3.03 -7.39 1.47
CA GLY A 237 -2.24 -8.62 1.42
C GLY A 237 -1.36 -8.77 2.66
N ARG A 238 -0.75 -7.68 3.13
CA ARG A 238 0.02 -7.68 4.40
C ARG A 238 -0.87 -8.00 5.59
N ILE A 239 -2.09 -7.48 5.63
CA ILE A 239 -3.08 -7.79 6.66
C ILE A 239 -3.47 -9.27 6.60
N ARG A 240 -3.72 -9.83 5.41
CA ARG A 240 -4.03 -11.26 5.22
C ARG A 240 -2.88 -12.16 5.66
N LEU A 241 -1.63 -11.80 5.35
CA LEU A 241 -0.45 -12.54 5.82
C LEU A 241 -0.34 -12.53 7.35
N ASN A 242 -0.58 -11.39 7.99
CA ASN A 242 -0.58 -11.31 9.45
C ASN A 242 -1.72 -12.14 10.07
N GLN A 243 -2.92 -12.10 9.49
CA GLN A 243 -4.06 -12.91 9.91
C GLN A 243 -3.78 -14.41 9.75
N SER A 244 -3.10 -14.81 8.67
CA SER A 244 -2.68 -16.18 8.42
C SER A 244 -1.73 -16.69 9.52
N LEU A 245 -0.65 -15.95 9.78
CA LEU A 245 0.32 -16.30 10.82
C LEU A 245 -0.30 -16.30 12.23
N TYR A 246 -1.24 -15.39 12.50
CA TYR A 246 -2.00 -15.39 13.75
C TYR A 246 -2.89 -16.62 13.88
N ALA A 247 -3.64 -16.98 12.83
CA ALA A 247 -4.49 -18.16 12.82
C ALA A 247 -3.68 -19.45 13.03
N HIS A 248 -2.50 -19.54 12.39
CA HIS A 248 -1.56 -20.63 12.60
C HIS A 248 -1.13 -20.76 14.07
N ARG A 249 -0.72 -19.65 14.71
CA ARG A 249 -0.35 -19.64 16.14
C ARG A 249 -1.51 -20.03 17.07
N LYS A 250 -2.75 -19.86 16.64
CA LYS A 250 -3.96 -20.27 17.37
C LYS A 250 -4.44 -21.69 17.02
N GLY A 251 -3.69 -22.43 16.21
CA GLY A 251 -4.03 -23.80 15.80
C GLY A 251 -5.12 -23.90 14.73
N ASN A 252 -5.56 -22.77 14.14
CA ASN A 252 -6.58 -22.77 13.09
C ASN A 252 -5.93 -22.86 11.70
N ILE A 253 -5.52 -24.08 11.33
CA ILE A 253 -4.77 -24.35 10.10
C ILE A 253 -5.58 -24.00 8.85
N LYS A 254 -6.87 -24.36 8.78
CA LYS A 254 -7.73 -24.05 7.63
C LYS A 254 -7.82 -22.55 7.36
N ARG A 255 -7.99 -21.73 8.40
CA ARG A 255 -7.99 -20.27 8.25
C ARG A 255 -6.62 -19.74 7.90
N ALA A 256 -5.55 -20.31 8.47
CA ALA A 256 -4.19 -19.91 8.19
C ALA A 256 -3.86 -20.09 6.69
N GLU A 257 -4.17 -21.26 6.13
CA GLU A 257 -3.95 -21.56 4.71
C GLU A 257 -4.80 -20.67 3.81
N GLN A 258 -6.10 -20.53 4.08
CA GLN A 258 -6.97 -19.64 3.30
C GLN A 258 -6.41 -18.21 3.23
N LYS A 259 -6.01 -17.65 4.38
CA LYS A 259 -5.47 -16.29 4.45
C LYS A 259 -4.08 -16.16 3.85
N LEU A 260 -3.29 -17.23 3.82
CA LEU A 260 -2.01 -17.25 3.15
C LEU A 260 -2.18 -17.17 1.63
N LEU A 261 -3.08 -17.97 1.06
CA LEU A 261 -3.38 -17.94 -0.38
C LEU A 261 -3.95 -16.58 -0.83
N GLU A 262 -4.85 -15.99 -0.03
CA GLU A 262 -5.30 -14.61 -0.28
C GLU A 262 -4.13 -13.62 -0.26
N ALA A 263 -3.22 -13.73 0.72
CA ALA A 263 -2.06 -12.85 0.82
C ALA A 263 -1.10 -13.00 -0.36
N GLU A 264 -0.80 -14.23 -0.78
CA GLU A 264 0.07 -14.54 -1.91
C GLU A 264 -0.37 -13.85 -3.21
N SER A 265 -1.66 -13.97 -3.55
CA SER A 265 -2.21 -13.33 -4.75
C SER A 265 -2.14 -11.80 -4.69
N MET A 266 -2.22 -11.21 -3.49
CA MET A 266 -2.24 -9.76 -3.32
C MET A 266 -0.83 -9.16 -3.20
N LEU A 267 0.13 -9.92 -2.70
CA LEU A 267 1.49 -9.47 -2.43
C LEU A 267 2.45 -9.71 -3.61
N ASP A 268 1.95 -10.29 -4.70
CA ASP A 268 2.77 -10.58 -5.87
C ASP A 268 3.37 -9.30 -6.50
N GLY A 269 4.66 -9.35 -6.83
CA GLY A 269 5.45 -8.22 -7.31
C GLY A 269 6.12 -7.37 -6.22
N TRP A 270 5.89 -7.65 -4.93
CA TRP A 270 6.60 -7.00 -3.82
C TRP A 270 7.67 -7.93 -3.24
N ASP A 271 8.81 -8.01 -3.90
CA ASP A 271 9.94 -8.88 -3.52
C ASP A 271 10.41 -8.70 -2.05
N GLY A 272 10.29 -7.49 -1.51
CA GLY A 272 10.59 -7.16 -0.12
C GLY A 272 9.75 -7.90 0.92
N ILE A 273 8.59 -8.46 0.56
CA ILE A 273 7.76 -9.26 1.49
C ILE A 273 7.90 -10.78 1.25
N TYR A 274 8.53 -11.21 0.16
CA TYR A 274 8.57 -12.63 -0.22
C TYR A 274 9.23 -13.51 0.84
N SER A 275 10.23 -13.00 1.59
CA SER A 275 10.88 -13.80 2.63
C SER A 275 9.90 -14.17 3.76
N ARG A 276 8.96 -13.27 4.07
CA ARG A 276 7.87 -13.53 5.03
C ARG A 276 6.84 -14.51 4.48
N ILE A 277 6.53 -14.43 3.18
CA ILE A 277 5.61 -15.36 2.50
C ILE A 277 6.23 -16.77 2.46
N ALA A 278 7.51 -16.90 2.11
CA ALA A 278 8.22 -18.17 2.12
C ALA A 278 8.24 -18.81 3.52
N LYS A 279 8.53 -18.02 4.56
CA LYS A 279 8.43 -18.49 5.96
C LYS A 279 7.01 -18.95 6.31
N ALA A 280 5.99 -18.20 5.92
CA ALA A 280 4.60 -18.56 6.20
C ALA A 280 4.20 -19.87 5.50
N ASN A 281 4.61 -20.06 4.24
CA ASN A 281 4.40 -21.30 3.50
C ASN A 281 5.07 -22.50 4.16
N TYR A 282 6.31 -22.34 4.61
CA TYR A 282 7.00 -23.39 5.33
C TYR A 282 6.26 -23.82 6.61
N LEU A 283 5.70 -22.85 7.36
CA LEU A 283 4.98 -23.12 8.60
C LEU A 283 3.59 -23.72 8.38
N ILE A 284 2.90 -23.35 7.29
CA ILE A 284 1.45 -23.57 7.16
C ILE A 284 1.11 -24.58 6.07
N ARG A 285 1.89 -24.62 4.98
CA ARG A 285 1.58 -25.39 3.76
C ARG A 285 2.64 -26.45 3.51
N SER A 286 3.71 -26.12 2.81
CA SER A 286 4.75 -27.08 2.42
C SER A 286 6.11 -26.42 2.22
N GLU A 287 7.18 -27.24 2.28
CA GLU A 287 8.51 -26.81 1.85
C GLU A 287 8.54 -26.38 0.39
N GLU A 288 7.78 -27.05 -0.48
CA GLU A 288 7.73 -26.76 -1.91
C GLU A 288 7.19 -25.38 -2.21
N ASP A 289 6.10 -24.98 -1.53
CA ASP A 289 5.54 -23.64 -1.68
C ASP A 289 6.54 -22.57 -1.18
N ALA A 290 7.24 -22.84 -0.06
CA ALA A 290 8.28 -21.94 0.44
C ALA A 290 9.43 -21.78 -0.56
N ILE A 291 9.91 -22.89 -1.13
CA ILE A 291 10.96 -22.91 -2.16
C ILE A 291 10.52 -22.15 -3.41
N GLY A 292 9.25 -22.26 -3.82
CA GLY A 292 8.69 -21.50 -4.93
C GLY A 292 8.87 -20.00 -4.75
N TRP A 293 8.51 -19.47 -3.58
CA TRP A 293 8.67 -18.04 -3.25
C TRP A 293 10.13 -17.61 -3.14
N ILE A 294 11.01 -18.46 -2.62
CA ILE A 294 12.46 -18.20 -2.56
C ILE A 294 13.04 -18.07 -3.97
N LYS A 295 12.70 -19.00 -4.86
CA LYS A 295 13.16 -18.98 -6.26
C LYS A 295 12.62 -17.76 -7.01
N LYS A 296 11.34 -17.43 -6.80
CA LYS A 296 10.73 -16.23 -7.39
C LYS A 296 11.46 -14.95 -6.98
N GLY A 297 11.78 -14.79 -5.68
CA GLY A 297 12.55 -13.64 -5.21
C GLY A 297 13.92 -13.51 -5.86
N LEU A 298 14.62 -14.63 -6.06
CA LEU A 298 15.93 -14.66 -6.75
C LEU A 298 15.83 -14.38 -8.25
N GLU A 299 14.75 -14.80 -8.90
CA GLU A 299 14.49 -14.57 -10.33
C GLU A 299 14.17 -13.10 -10.60
N GLU A 300 13.27 -12.50 -9.81
CA GLU A 300 12.86 -11.11 -9.98
C GLU A 300 13.94 -10.12 -9.53
N ASN A 301 14.72 -10.48 -8.50
CA ASN A 301 15.78 -9.64 -7.97
C ASN A 301 17.00 -10.48 -7.53
N PRO A 302 18.09 -10.50 -8.32
CA PRO A 302 19.30 -11.25 -7.95
C PRO A 302 19.91 -10.82 -6.60
N LYS A 303 19.71 -9.56 -6.16
CA LYS A 303 20.19 -9.07 -4.85
C LYS A 303 19.36 -9.59 -3.68
N TRP A 304 18.18 -10.16 -3.94
CA TRP A 304 17.35 -10.82 -2.94
C TRP A 304 18.08 -11.99 -2.27
N ARG A 305 19.18 -12.48 -2.87
CA ARG A 305 20.10 -13.47 -2.31
C ARG A 305 20.56 -13.17 -0.88
N VAL A 306 20.57 -11.90 -0.45
CA VAL A 306 20.83 -11.52 0.95
C VAL A 306 19.91 -12.25 1.97
N ASN A 307 18.72 -12.69 1.55
CA ASN A 307 17.78 -13.43 2.40
C ASN A 307 18.06 -14.95 2.47
N VAL A 308 18.87 -15.50 1.56
CA VAL A 308 19.10 -16.95 1.45
C VAL A 308 19.61 -17.60 2.74
N PRO A 309 20.54 -17.01 3.51
CA PRO A 309 21.00 -17.59 4.75
C PRO A 309 19.90 -17.84 5.78
N ALA A 310 18.86 -16.99 5.82
CA ALA A 310 17.71 -17.21 6.69
C ALA A 310 16.99 -18.54 6.36
N PHE A 311 17.06 -19.02 5.12
CA PHE A 311 16.48 -20.29 4.71
C PHE A 311 17.40 -21.50 4.88
N TYR A 312 18.49 -21.37 5.65
CA TYR A 312 19.44 -22.47 5.93
C TYR A 312 18.72 -23.76 6.34
N PHE A 313 17.61 -23.70 7.06
CA PHE A 313 16.84 -24.87 7.47
C PHE A 313 16.32 -25.76 6.31
N LEU A 314 16.38 -25.28 5.06
CA LEU A 314 16.10 -26.04 3.83
C LEU A 314 17.37 -26.57 3.13
N HIS A 315 18.56 -26.49 3.74
CA HIS A 315 19.83 -26.80 3.08
C HIS A 315 19.97 -28.26 2.63
N ASN A 316 19.21 -29.19 3.24
CA ASN A 316 19.18 -30.60 2.85
C ASN A 316 18.17 -30.90 1.74
N ASN A 317 17.34 -29.93 1.34
CA ASN A 317 16.38 -30.13 0.26
C ASN A 317 17.11 -30.06 -1.10
N PRO A 318 17.01 -31.10 -1.96
CA PRO A 318 17.73 -31.13 -3.24
C PRO A 318 17.45 -29.94 -4.16
N LYS A 319 16.24 -29.36 -4.07
CA LYS A 319 15.86 -28.19 -4.87
C LYS A 319 16.54 -26.89 -4.43
N MET A 320 17.18 -26.90 -3.26
CA MET A 320 17.88 -25.76 -2.67
C MET A 320 19.41 -25.95 -2.64
N GLU A 321 19.92 -27.12 -3.01
CA GLU A 321 21.35 -27.44 -2.96
C GLU A 321 22.21 -26.46 -3.77
N SER A 322 21.72 -26.00 -4.94
CA SER A 322 22.42 -25.01 -5.76
C SER A 322 22.29 -23.57 -5.26
N ILE A 323 21.35 -23.30 -4.35
CA ILE A 323 21.01 -21.96 -3.86
C ILE A 323 21.66 -21.69 -2.50
N ILE A 324 21.49 -22.61 -1.55
CA ILE A 324 22.05 -22.53 -0.20
C ILE A 324 23.43 -23.18 -0.24
N LYS A 325 24.48 -22.37 -0.10
CA LYS A 325 25.88 -22.82 -0.08
C LYS A 325 26.51 -22.46 1.27
N PRO A 326 26.34 -23.31 2.31
CA PRO A 326 26.80 -22.99 3.66
C PRO A 326 28.33 -22.77 3.75
N ASP A 327 29.12 -23.37 2.86
CA ASP A 327 30.57 -23.17 2.80
C ASP A 327 30.96 -21.73 2.38
N LEU A 328 30.03 -20.97 1.83
CA LEU A 328 30.21 -19.56 1.45
C LEU A 328 29.68 -18.58 2.51
N PHE A 329 29.09 -19.07 3.60
CA PHE A 329 28.47 -18.23 4.61
C PHE A 329 29.54 -17.53 5.45
N ASN A 330 29.40 -16.20 5.58
CA ASN A 330 30.12 -15.43 6.57
C ASN A 330 29.41 -15.49 7.94
N ILE A 331 29.97 -14.82 8.95
CA ILE A 331 29.41 -14.81 10.31
C ILE A 331 27.98 -14.26 10.37
N ASN A 332 27.66 -13.20 9.62
CA ASN A 332 26.32 -12.62 9.58
C ASN A 332 25.31 -13.56 8.91
N ASP A 333 25.75 -14.32 7.90
CA ASP A 333 24.91 -15.33 7.24
C ASP A 333 24.52 -16.44 8.24
N TRP A 334 25.48 -16.89 9.06
CA TRP A 334 25.23 -17.86 10.13
C TRP A 334 24.33 -17.32 11.23
N GLU A 335 24.52 -16.07 11.63
CA GLU A 335 23.63 -15.39 12.58
C GLU A 335 22.19 -15.31 12.06
N ASN A 336 22.00 -14.99 10.77
CA ASN A 336 20.69 -14.98 10.12
C ASN A 336 20.05 -16.38 10.09
N ALA A 337 20.83 -17.42 9.80
CA ALA A 337 20.38 -18.81 9.83
C ALA A 337 19.90 -19.22 11.23
N MET A 338 20.71 -18.95 12.25
CA MET A 338 20.39 -19.23 13.65
C MET A 338 19.16 -18.44 14.13
N GLN A 339 19.07 -17.16 13.78
CA GLN A 339 17.92 -16.31 14.09
C GLN A 339 16.64 -16.89 13.47
N MET A 340 16.68 -17.34 12.22
CA MET A 340 15.51 -17.94 11.58
C MET A 340 15.12 -19.26 12.24
N LEU A 341 16.07 -20.17 12.51
CA LEU A 341 15.82 -21.44 13.22
C LEU A 341 15.14 -21.21 14.57
N SER A 342 15.67 -20.28 15.38
CA SER A 342 15.04 -19.88 16.65
C SER A 342 13.63 -19.31 16.42
N SER A 343 13.44 -18.49 15.39
CA SER A 343 12.11 -17.95 15.04
C SER A 343 11.09 -18.98 14.51
N LEU A 344 11.54 -20.21 14.24
CA LEU A 344 10.74 -21.39 13.90
C LEU A 344 10.56 -22.33 15.12
N GLY A 345 11.12 -21.98 16.28
CA GLY A 345 11.11 -22.82 17.48
C GLY A 345 12.09 -23.99 17.46
N ARG A 346 13.10 -23.96 16.59
CA ARG A 346 14.09 -25.04 16.39
C ARG A 346 15.34 -24.79 17.24
N GLU A 347 15.17 -24.58 18.54
CA GLU A 347 16.25 -24.12 19.44
C GLU A 347 17.37 -25.16 19.62
N LEU A 348 17.04 -26.46 19.64
CA LEU A 348 18.04 -27.54 19.68
C LEU A 348 18.98 -27.49 18.47
N GLU A 349 18.47 -27.15 17.29
CA GLU A 349 19.29 -27.01 16.08
C GLU A 349 20.13 -25.75 16.10
N VAL A 350 19.64 -24.67 16.72
CA VAL A 350 20.46 -23.47 16.95
C VAL A 350 21.63 -23.82 17.86
N ILE A 351 21.39 -24.58 18.93
CA ILE A 351 22.43 -25.04 19.87
C ILE A 351 23.47 -25.89 19.13
N GLU A 352 23.05 -26.92 18.39
CA GLU A 352 23.95 -27.78 17.63
C GLU A 352 24.77 -26.99 16.59
N LEU A 353 24.09 -26.12 15.83
CA LEU A 353 24.73 -25.27 14.83
C LEU A 353 25.77 -24.34 15.45
N ALA A 354 25.44 -23.67 16.56
CA ALA A 354 26.34 -22.76 17.23
C ALA A 354 27.61 -23.46 17.70
N HIS A 355 27.50 -24.62 18.35
CA HIS A 355 28.67 -25.40 18.80
C HIS A 355 29.53 -25.83 17.62
N ARG A 356 28.92 -26.28 16.53
CA ARG A 356 29.64 -26.65 15.31
C ARG A 356 30.41 -25.48 14.71
N LEU A 357 29.84 -24.27 14.73
CA LEU A 357 30.48 -23.05 14.25
C LEU A 357 31.63 -22.62 15.17
N ILE A 358 31.42 -22.62 16.48
CA ILE A 358 32.45 -22.31 17.49
C ILE A 358 33.63 -23.27 17.36
N ASN A 359 33.39 -24.57 17.17
CA ASN A 359 34.44 -25.57 16.93
C ASN A 359 35.24 -25.33 15.64
N LYS A 360 34.68 -24.59 14.68
CA LYS A 360 35.36 -24.14 13.46
C LYS A 360 35.99 -22.73 13.60
N ASN A 361 36.06 -22.19 14.81
CA ASN A 361 36.49 -20.82 15.10
C ASN A 361 35.62 -19.73 14.42
N ILE A 362 34.35 -20.05 14.16
CA ILE A 362 33.34 -19.09 13.69
C ILE A 362 32.50 -18.70 14.91
N GLU A 363 32.86 -17.59 15.54
CA GLU A 363 32.25 -17.13 16.78
C GLU A 363 32.11 -15.61 16.77
N SER A 364 31.00 -15.10 17.30
CA SER A 364 30.75 -13.66 17.49
C SER A 364 29.98 -13.41 18.78
N SER A 365 29.88 -12.13 19.17
CA SER A 365 29.02 -11.74 20.28
C SER A 365 27.56 -12.09 20.02
N TYR A 366 27.03 -11.82 18.81
CA TYR A 366 25.63 -12.04 18.52
C TYR A 366 25.29 -13.54 18.38
N LEU A 367 26.18 -14.35 17.82
CA LEU A 367 26.07 -15.82 17.81
C LEU A 367 25.96 -16.38 19.23
N ASN A 368 26.83 -15.92 20.14
CA ASN A 368 26.77 -16.32 21.55
C ASN A 368 25.48 -15.87 22.25
N PHE A 369 24.96 -14.68 21.90
CA PHE A 369 23.64 -14.24 22.35
C PHE A 369 22.54 -15.20 21.88
N LEU A 370 22.53 -15.58 20.60
CA LEU A 370 21.55 -16.51 20.05
C LEU A 370 21.63 -17.87 20.75
N LEU A 371 22.85 -18.40 20.97
CA LEU A 371 23.08 -19.64 21.71
C LEU A 371 22.57 -19.55 23.16
N GLY A 372 22.89 -18.47 23.86
CA GLY A 372 22.41 -18.23 25.22
C GLY A 372 20.89 -18.11 25.29
N ARG A 373 20.26 -17.45 24.30
CA ARG A 373 18.81 -17.35 24.18
C ARG A 373 18.15 -18.71 23.92
N SER A 374 18.75 -19.54 23.06
CA SER A 374 18.25 -20.90 22.81
C SER A 374 18.29 -21.76 24.08
N TYR A 375 19.39 -21.72 24.85
CA TYR A 375 19.43 -22.40 26.15
C TYR A 375 18.40 -21.86 27.14
N PHE A 376 18.11 -20.56 27.12
CA PHE A 376 17.05 -19.99 27.95
C PHE A 376 15.67 -20.57 27.58
N TYR A 377 15.35 -20.69 26.28
CA TYR A 377 14.11 -21.32 25.83
C TYR A 377 14.02 -22.80 26.18
N GLU A 378 15.14 -23.52 26.14
CA GLU A 378 15.27 -24.92 26.57
C GLU A 378 15.36 -25.08 28.12
N LYS A 379 15.19 -24.00 28.88
CA LYS A 379 15.21 -23.98 30.35
C LYS A 379 16.54 -24.45 30.98
N GLU A 380 17.64 -24.32 30.24
CA GLU A 380 19.00 -24.60 30.72
C GLU A 380 19.68 -23.32 31.20
N THR A 381 19.19 -22.76 32.32
CA THR A 381 19.55 -21.42 32.82
C THR A 381 21.05 -21.19 32.99
N ASP A 382 21.80 -22.16 33.55
CA ASP A 382 23.24 -22.02 33.77
C ASP A 382 24.02 -21.87 32.45
N LYS A 383 23.63 -22.65 31.44
CA LYS A 383 24.22 -22.55 30.09
C LYS A 383 23.80 -21.23 29.43
N ALA A 384 22.55 -20.81 29.59
CA ALA A 384 22.08 -19.52 29.08
C ALA A 384 22.93 -18.36 29.63
N ILE A 385 23.12 -18.29 30.96
CA ILE A 385 23.96 -17.27 31.62
C ILE A 385 25.38 -17.30 31.06
N LYS A 386 26.00 -18.48 30.99
CA LYS A 386 27.37 -18.64 30.48
C LYS A 386 27.55 -18.03 29.09
N TYR A 387 26.65 -18.32 28.15
CA TYR A 387 26.78 -17.84 26.77
C TYR A 387 26.38 -16.36 26.62
N LEU A 388 25.45 -15.86 27.43
CA LEU A 388 25.14 -14.42 27.47
C LEU A 388 26.30 -13.60 28.03
N GLU A 389 26.98 -14.09 29.07
CA GLU A 389 28.19 -13.46 29.61
C GLU A 389 29.35 -13.50 28.60
N LYS A 390 29.49 -14.61 27.87
CA LYS A 390 30.44 -14.72 26.74
C LYS A 390 30.13 -13.71 25.63
N ALA A 391 28.86 -13.51 25.28
CA ALA A 391 28.46 -12.49 24.30
C ALA A 391 28.90 -11.09 24.74
N LEU A 392 28.68 -10.74 26.02
CA LEU A 392 29.09 -9.45 26.59
C LEU A 392 30.60 -9.29 26.75
N PHE A 393 31.32 -10.40 26.92
CA PHE A 393 32.77 -10.39 26.91
C PHE A 393 33.33 -10.02 25.54
N LEU A 394 32.75 -10.59 24.46
CA LEU A 394 33.15 -10.30 23.07
C LEU A 394 32.72 -8.90 22.61
N ASP A 395 31.53 -8.45 23.02
CA ASP A 395 31.07 -7.09 22.79
C ASP A 395 30.25 -6.59 23.98
N LYS A 396 30.85 -5.67 24.73
CA LYS A 396 30.21 -5.04 25.90
C LYS A 396 29.00 -4.19 25.52
N ALA A 397 28.80 -3.84 24.25
CA ALA A 397 27.66 -3.07 23.78
C ALA A 397 26.46 -3.94 23.38
N ASN A 398 26.58 -5.28 23.37
CA ASN A 398 25.48 -6.18 23.00
C ASN A 398 24.28 -6.03 23.95
N PHE A 399 23.31 -5.23 23.50
CA PHE A 399 22.15 -4.83 24.29
C PHE A 399 21.20 -6.00 24.56
N GLU A 400 20.96 -6.83 23.55
CA GLU A 400 20.07 -8.00 23.65
C GLU A 400 20.58 -8.99 24.71
N ALA A 401 21.89 -9.25 24.74
CA ALA A 401 22.50 -10.08 25.77
C ALA A 401 22.34 -9.50 27.18
N LYS A 402 22.53 -8.17 27.35
CA LYS A 402 22.31 -7.51 28.66
C LYS A 402 20.87 -7.64 29.12
N VAL A 403 19.91 -7.37 28.24
CA VAL A 403 18.49 -7.41 28.56
C VAL A 403 18.09 -8.82 28.98
N LEU A 404 18.44 -9.84 28.22
CA LEU A 404 18.07 -11.21 28.57
C LEU A 404 18.76 -11.68 29.85
N LEU A 405 20.05 -11.38 30.02
CA LEU A 405 20.78 -11.74 31.24
C LEU A 405 20.18 -11.09 32.50
N SER A 406 19.74 -9.83 32.40
CA SER A 406 19.05 -9.15 33.49
C SER A 406 17.72 -9.80 33.85
N LYS A 407 16.95 -10.28 32.86
CA LYS A 407 15.68 -10.98 33.07
C LYS A 407 15.85 -12.35 33.74
N ILE A 408 16.97 -13.02 33.51
CA ILE A 408 17.27 -14.33 34.10
C ILE A 408 17.72 -14.21 35.56
N LYS A 409 18.41 -13.11 35.91
CA LYS A 409 18.97 -12.88 37.25
C LYS A 409 17.97 -12.24 38.23
N LEU A 410 16.81 -11.80 37.75
CA LEU A 410 15.64 -11.40 38.54
C LEU A 410 14.79 -12.63 38.84
#